data_AF-A0A1Q3EXM9-F1
#
_entry.id   AF-A0A1Q3EXM9-F1
#
_cell.length_a   1.000
_cell.length_b   1.000
_cell.length_c   1.000
_cell.angle_alpha   90.00
_cell.angle_beta   90.00
_cell.angle_gamma   90.00
#
_symmetry.space_group_name_H-M   'P 1'
#
loop_
_entity.id
_entity.type
_entity.pdbx_description
1 polymer ?
#
loop_
_entity_poly.entity_id
_entity_poly.type
_entity_poly.pdbx_seq_one_letter_code
_entity_poly.pdbx_strand_id
1 'polypeptide(L)'
;SHHEIEMALNKVKKDLDRVLAFPNNSYCVYDFGSIKSGLAFRDSDLDFYVHYERNSENRQDQTKLIHVIHNRMMRDRTFHTLVKIIGAKVPLLRAVHGPTNLTCDINFSNARGCYNSKFIYALTKFDSRIHKLAIIIKFWAKCSFLLTNHRQMNTYCIIMMLIFYLQTKKLPLLPSVQDLQKGIPRVNYGPWNLGYPREINFQSMNRESLRLLLTAFFKYYATFEYDKYLISPYVGRRVTVDEMKQQKVRELQPYYRAEQQQFPPFNYGTLMHIQDPFELNMNVGGVLNSAQHFEQFKLSFKTAHEVCCSTTAEPFAKVLEEVFTKTKRYSKPPKNVPRPKNGTTNAAGETASLPAAEENGKPWRICRLLPIEYELFMVRQILLVRNTDKDAIITERQIKDMWADCLLDFIEDILSKIYLLKVEPLKEPDRCSSVPPSVKQEDIRTFQLVSERQVIFKRSRLQISNEEELENEIAISKARWQANRPLVFSCRVDLFKTSDDAIELHIPDQQRKNGALRVFVETCFLTQIRNCIKGYLKVMLAKAEERAKADRN
;
A
#
# COMPACT_ATOMS: atom_id res chain seq x y z
N SER A 1 -10.37 16.27 -12.05
CA SER A 1 -11.83 16.42 -12.27
C SER A 1 -12.47 15.03 -12.45
N HIS A 2 -13.79 14.86 -12.35
CA HIS A 2 -14.46 13.56 -12.69
C HIS A 2 -14.15 13.13 -14.13
N HIS A 3 -14.03 14.11 -15.03
CA HIS A 3 -13.69 13.94 -16.42
C HIS A 3 -12.31 13.27 -16.63
N GLU A 4 -11.28 13.70 -15.90
CA GLU A 4 -9.94 13.06 -15.96
C GLU A 4 -9.96 11.57 -15.59
N ILE A 5 -10.75 11.20 -14.56
CA ILE A 5 -10.88 9.80 -14.13
C ILE A 5 -11.58 8.97 -15.20
N GLU A 6 -12.61 9.53 -15.83
CA GLU A 6 -13.35 8.87 -16.90
C GLU A 6 -12.50 8.70 -18.17
N MET A 7 -11.72 9.72 -18.54
CA MET A 7 -10.74 9.62 -19.61
C MET A 7 -9.69 8.54 -19.33
N ALA A 8 -9.17 8.47 -18.09
CA ALA A 8 -8.21 7.45 -17.70
C ALA A 8 -8.82 6.04 -17.77
N LEU A 9 -10.05 5.85 -17.28
CA LEU A 9 -10.78 4.59 -17.40
C LEU A 9 -10.96 4.16 -18.86
N ASN A 10 -11.38 5.08 -19.73
CA ASN A 10 -11.60 4.77 -21.14
C ASN A 10 -10.29 4.42 -21.86
N LYS A 11 -9.20 5.12 -21.53
CA LYS A 11 -7.86 4.81 -22.07
C LYS A 11 -7.41 3.41 -21.64
N VAL A 12 -7.53 3.09 -20.35
CA VAL A 12 -7.16 1.77 -19.83
C VAL A 12 -8.02 0.67 -20.45
N LYS A 13 -9.34 0.86 -20.58
CA LYS A 13 -10.23 -0.13 -21.22
C LYS A 13 -9.83 -0.40 -22.67
N LYS A 14 -9.59 0.66 -23.45
CA LYS A 14 -9.10 0.54 -24.83
C LYS A 14 -7.78 -0.23 -24.92
N ASP A 15 -6.88 -0.02 -23.96
CA ASP A 15 -5.59 -0.69 -23.92
C ASP A 15 -5.70 -2.14 -23.40
N LEU A 16 -6.64 -2.41 -22.50
CA LEU A 16 -7.01 -3.76 -22.09
C LEU A 16 -7.57 -4.59 -23.25
N ASP A 17 -8.30 -3.98 -24.17
CA ASP A 17 -8.92 -4.72 -25.28
C ASP A 17 -7.89 -5.47 -26.15
N ARG A 18 -6.67 -4.91 -26.29
CA ARG A 18 -5.56 -5.56 -27.04
C ARG A 18 -5.09 -6.88 -26.42
N VAL A 19 -5.19 -6.99 -25.10
CA VAL A 19 -4.66 -8.14 -24.34
C VAL A 19 -5.75 -9.12 -23.92
N LEU A 20 -7.01 -8.69 -23.86
CA LEU A 20 -8.15 -9.51 -23.45
C LEU A 20 -8.79 -10.29 -24.60
N ALA A 21 -8.67 -9.84 -25.85
CA ALA A 21 -9.34 -10.49 -26.98
C ALA A 21 -8.82 -11.92 -27.26
N PHE A 22 -9.69 -12.93 -27.14
CA PHE A 22 -9.40 -14.30 -27.57
C PHE A 22 -10.25 -14.69 -28.78
N PRO A 23 -9.70 -15.48 -29.73
CA PRO A 23 -10.50 -16.06 -30.80
C PRO A 23 -11.69 -16.85 -30.21
N ASN A 24 -12.91 -16.56 -30.68
CA ASN A 24 -14.14 -17.27 -30.30
C ASN A 24 -14.51 -17.23 -28.81
N ASN A 25 -14.10 -16.20 -28.07
CA ASN A 25 -14.57 -15.97 -26.70
C ASN A 25 -14.82 -14.47 -26.47
N SER A 26 -16.10 -14.08 -26.46
CA SER A 26 -16.48 -12.70 -26.21
C SER A 26 -16.24 -12.31 -24.74
N TYR A 27 -16.04 -11.02 -24.47
CA TYR A 27 -15.82 -10.52 -23.13
C TYR A 27 -16.44 -9.15 -22.90
N CYS A 28 -16.65 -8.83 -21.62
CA CYS A 28 -17.11 -7.53 -21.15
C CYS A 28 -16.24 -7.05 -20.00
N VAL A 29 -15.87 -5.76 -20.01
CA VAL A 29 -15.05 -5.13 -18.97
C VAL A 29 -15.92 -4.20 -18.13
N TYR A 30 -16.03 -4.51 -16.84
CA TYR A 30 -16.78 -3.73 -15.86
C TYR A 30 -15.82 -3.04 -14.91
N ASP A 31 -15.88 -1.72 -14.82
CA ASP A 31 -15.16 -0.98 -13.78
C ASP A 31 -15.95 -0.94 -12.47
N PHE A 32 -15.26 -1.04 -11.34
CA PHE A 32 -15.85 -0.99 -10.01
C PHE A 32 -14.94 -0.24 -9.02
N GLY A 33 -15.07 -0.55 -7.72
CA GLY A 33 -14.17 -0.05 -6.69
C GLY A 33 -14.49 1.38 -6.28
N SER A 34 -13.45 2.12 -5.91
CA SER A 34 -13.59 3.48 -5.37
C SER A 34 -14.22 4.45 -6.36
N ILE A 35 -14.03 4.24 -7.67
CA ILE A 35 -14.61 5.13 -8.70
C ILE A 35 -16.12 4.95 -8.74
N LYS A 36 -16.60 3.71 -8.91
CA LYS A 36 -18.04 3.44 -8.98
C LYS A 36 -18.76 3.67 -7.66
N SER A 37 -18.09 3.54 -6.51
CA SER A 37 -18.67 3.90 -5.22
C SER A 37 -18.74 5.42 -4.99
N GLY A 38 -18.15 6.23 -5.87
CA GLY A 38 -18.04 7.68 -5.70
C GLY A 38 -17.05 8.09 -4.60
N LEU A 39 -16.14 7.21 -4.19
CA LEU A 39 -15.19 7.45 -3.08
C LEU A 39 -13.74 7.58 -3.55
N ALA A 40 -13.49 7.74 -4.86
CA ALA A 40 -12.15 7.81 -5.43
C ALA A 40 -11.40 9.09 -5.06
N PHE A 41 -10.11 8.93 -4.77
CA PHE A 41 -9.12 10.01 -4.76
C PHE A 41 -8.31 9.97 -6.07
N ARG A 42 -7.55 11.03 -6.35
CA ARG A 42 -6.78 11.16 -7.60
C ARG A 42 -5.78 10.02 -7.82
N ASP A 43 -5.29 9.42 -6.75
CA ASP A 43 -4.32 8.32 -6.74
C ASP A 43 -4.98 6.95 -6.44
N SER A 44 -6.31 6.84 -6.54
CA SER A 44 -6.99 5.56 -6.32
C SER A 44 -6.73 4.58 -7.46
N ASP A 45 -6.57 3.31 -7.08
CA ASP A 45 -6.48 2.19 -8.02
C ASP A 45 -7.73 2.12 -8.91
N LEU A 46 -7.55 1.62 -10.14
CA LEU A 46 -8.60 1.32 -11.09
C LEU A 46 -8.96 -0.16 -11.00
N ASP A 47 -10.15 -0.47 -10.52
CA ASP A 47 -10.60 -1.84 -10.32
C ASP A 47 -11.45 -2.31 -11.51
N PHE A 48 -11.08 -3.43 -12.14
CA PHE A 48 -11.77 -4.01 -13.29
C PHE A 48 -12.17 -5.46 -13.04
N TYR A 49 -13.39 -5.81 -13.47
CA TYR A 49 -13.87 -7.17 -13.60
C TYR A 49 -14.02 -7.48 -15.09
N VAL A 50 -13.35 -8.53 -15.55
CA VAL A 50 -13.48 -9.02 -16.92
C VAL A 50 -14.32 -10.29 -16.90
N HIS A 51 -15.48 -10.23 -17.56
CA HIS A 51 -16.36 -11.37 -17.75
C HIS A 51 -16.14 -11.92 -19.17
N TYR A 52 -15.72 -13.18 -19.27
CA TYR A 52 -15.73 -13.91 -20.54
C TYR A 52 -17.02 -14.72 -20.66
N GLU A 53 -17.56 -14.86 -21.86
CA GLU A 53 -18.74 -15.71 -22.11
C GLU A 53 -18.44 -17.18 -21.76
N ARG A 54 -17.25 -17.66 -22.14
CA ARG A 54 -16.73 -18.97 -21.71
C ARG A 54 -15.82 -18.79 -20.49
N ASN A 55 -16.40 -18.41 -19.35
CA ASN A 55 -15.65 -18.33 -18.09
C ASN A 55 -15.75 -19.64 -17.29
N SER A 56 -14.65 -20.01 -16.64
CA SER A 56 -14.62 -21.14 -15.70
C SER A 56 -14.66 -20.60 -14.27
N GLU A 57 -15.56 -21.14 -13.45
CA GLU A 57 -15.57 -20.87 -12.01
C GLU A 57 -14.44 -21.61 -11.28
N ASN A 58 -13.76 -22.53 -11.95
CA ASN A 58 -12.64 -23.27 -11.39
C ASN A 58 -11.41 -22.36 -11.21
N ARG A 59 -10.89 -22.34 -9.98
CA ARG A 59 -9.71 -21.54 -9.59
C ARG A 59 -8.47 -21.84 -10.44
N GLN A 60 -8.26 -23.10 -10.85
CA GLN A 60 -7.12 -23.49 -11.68
C GLN A 60 -7.19 -22.82 -13.05
N ASP A 61 -8.37 -22.81 -13.67
CA ASP A 61 -8.56 -22.20 -14.99
C ASP A 61 -8.50 -20.68 -14.91
N GLN A 62 -9.05 -20.07 -13.85
CA GLN A 62 -8.88 -18.64 -13.58
C GLN A 62 -7.40 -18.28 -13.40
N THR A 63 -6.63 -19.12 -12.72
CA THR A 63 -5.19 -18.93 -12.54
C THR A 63 -4.47 -19.05 -13.88
N LYS A 64 -4.80 -20.04 -14.71
CA LYS A 64 -4.25 -20.17 -16.08
C LYS A 64 -4.57 -18.93 -16.91
N LEU A 65 -5.82 -18.44 -16.88
CA LEU A 65 -6.24 -17.23 -17.59
C LEU A 65 -5.42 -16.02 -17.14
N ILE A 66 -5.20 -15.83 -15.83
CA ILE A 66 -4.33 -14.77 -15.31
C ILE A 66 -2.91 -14.89 -15.87
N HIS A 67 -2.35 -16.10 -15.96
CA HIS A 67 -1.02 -16.30 -16.55
C HIS A 67 -0.98 -15.94 -18.03
N VAL A 68 -2.00 -16.34 -18.79
CA VAL A 68 -2.12 -16.01 -20.22
C VAL A 68 -2.21 -14.51 -20.44
N ILE A 69 -3.12 -13.82 -19.73
CA ILE A 69 -3.29 -12.38 -19.85
C ILE A 69 -2.04 -11.63 -19.39
N HIS A 70 -1.40 -12.06 -18.29
CA HIS A 70 -0.12 -11.51 -17.84
C HIS A 70 0.95 -11.57 -18.94
N ASN A 71 1.09 -12.72 -19.61
CA ASN A 71 2.08 -12.88 -20.69
C ASN A 71 1.74 -12.03 -21.91
N ARG A 72 0.45 -11.83 -22.22
CA ARG A 72 0.02 -10.93 -23.30
C ARG A 72 0.32 -9.46 -22.96
N MET A 73 0.06 -9.04 -21.73
CA MET A 73 0.40 -7.69 -21.25
C MET A 73 1.91 -7.43 -21.28
N MET A 74 2.73 -8.41 -20.87
CA MET A 74 4.20 -8.31 -20.97
C MET A 74 4.68 -8.10 -22.41
N ARG A 75 4.00 -8.70 -23.40
CA ARG A 75 4.32 -8.52 -24.83
C ARG A 75 3.84 -7.19 -25.40
N ASP A 76 2.66 -6.75 -24.98
CA ASP A 76 2.05 -5.48 -25.42
C ASP A 76 2.78 -4.24 -24.84
N ARG A 77 3.42 -4.37 -23.67
CA ARG A 77 4.23 -3.34 -22.99
C ARG A 77 3.47 -2.07 -22.55
N THR A 78 2.16 -1.95 -22.79
CA THR A 78 1.37 -0.82 -22.27
C THR A 78 1.17 -0.87 -20.75
N PHE A 79 1.27 -2.08 -20.19
CA PHE A 79 1.16 -2.34 -18.75
C PHE A 79 2.52 -2.77 -18.22
N HIS A 80 2.94 -2.20 -17.09
CA HIS A 80 4.20 -2.52 -16.42
C HIS A 80 3.97 -2.86 -14.94
N THR A 81 5.03 -3.31 -14.24
CA THR A 81 4.95 -3.71 -12.82
C THR A 81 3.84 -4.76 -12.57
N LEU A 82 3.79 -5.78 -13.43
CA LEU A 82 2.75 -6.81 -13.36
C LEU A 82 2.98 -7.74 -12.16
N VAL A 83 1.92 -7.94 -11.38
CA VAL A 83 1.92 -8.81 -10.21
C VAL A 83 0.70 -9.71 -10.25
N LYS A 84 0.95 -11.03 -10.33
CA LYS A 84 -0.09 -12.07 -10.24
C LYS A 84 -0.42 -12.31 -8.76
N ILE A 85 -1.64 -11.96 -8.33
CA ILE A 85 -2.11 -12.18 -6.96
C ILE A 85 -3.07 -13.37 -6.99
N ILE A 86 -2.51 -14.57 -7.14
CA ILE A 86 -3.26 -15.82 -7.33
C ILE A 86 -3.58 -16.56 -6.03
N GLY A 87 -2.93 -16.21 -4.91
CA GLY A 87 -3.17 -16.81 -3.59
C GLY A 87 -4.32 -16.17 -2.81
N ALA A 88 -4.83 -15.02 -3.25
CA ALA A 88 -5.93 -14.33 -2.59
C ALA A 88 -7.28 -15.04 -2.83
N LYS A 89 -8.29 -14.77 -1.99
CA LYS A 89 -9.63 -15.35 -2.17
C LYS A 89 -10.18 -15.09 -3.57
N VAL A 90 -10.03 -13.86 -4.06
CA VAL A 90 -10.33 -13.45 -5.44
C VAL A 90 -8.99 -13.30 -6.16
N PRO A 91 -8.60 -14.26 -7.02
CA PRO A 91 -7.41 -14.12 -7.84
C PRO A 91 -7.52 -12.90 -8.74
N LEU A 92 -6.46 -12.10 -8.81
CA LEU A 92 -6.41 -10.92 -9.66
C LEU A 92 -5.01 -10.68 -10.22
N LEU A 93 -4.96 -9.93 -11.31
CA LEU A 93 -3.77 -9.41 -11.94
C LEU A 93 -3.67 -7.92 -11.62
N ARG A 94 -2.61 -7.52 -10.94
CA ARG A 94 -2.28 -6.11 -10.73
C ARG A 94 -1.27 -5.68 -11.79
N ALA A 95 -1.46 -4.50 -12.35
CA ALA A 95 -0.48 -3.87 -13.23
C ALA A 95 -0.55 -2.34 -13.07
N VAL A 96 0.49 -1.63 -13.46
CA VAL A 96 0.44 -0.18 -13.64
C VAL A 96 0.28 0.10 -15.12
N HIS A 97 -0.71 0.91 -15.47
CA HIS A 97 -0.96 1.29 -16.84
C HIS A 97 -0.06 2.47 -17.22
N GLY A 98 0.91 2.27 -18.13
CA GLY A 98 1.95 3.25 -18.44
C GLY A 98 1.41 4.63 -18.82
N PRO A 99 0.48 4.73 -19.79
CA PRO A 99 0.00 6.03 -20.25
C PRO A 99 -0.81 6.86 -19.24
N THR A 100 -1.32 6.27 -18.15
CA THR A 100 -2.02 6.99 -17.08
C THR A 100 -1.25 6.97 -15.76
N ASN A 101 -0.23 6.11 -15.64
CA ASN A 101 0.51 5.81 -14.42
C ASN A 101 -0.40 5.45 -13.23
N LEU A 102 -1.52 4.78 -13.50
CA LEU A 102 -2.48 4.34 -12.48
C LEU A 102 -2.38 2.83 -12.31
N THR A 103 -2.43 2.38 -11.05
CA THR A 103 -2.52 0.96 -10.71
C THR A 103 -3.89 0.43 -11.14
N CYS A 104 -3.91 -0.72 -11.81
CA CYS A 104 -5.09 -1.43 -12.24
C CYS A 104 -5.13 -2.79 -11.53
N ASP A 105 -6.21 -3.06 -10.78
CA ASP A 105 -6.49 -4.36 -10.19
C ASP A 105 -7.56 -5.06 -11.04
N ILE A 106 -7.19 -6.12 -11.76
CA ILE A 106 -8.03 -6.78 -12.76
C ILE A 106 -8.36 -8.19 -12.28
N ASN A 107 -9.64 -8.44 -11.99
CA ASN A 107 -10.11 -9.76 -11.61
C ASN A 107 -10.96 -10.39 -12.73
N PHE A 108 -10.91 -11.72 -12.81
CA PHE A 108 -11.58 -12.50 -13.86
C PHE A 108 -12.63 -13.46 -13.29
N SER A 109 -12.79 -13.48 -11.97
CA SER A 109 -13.50 -14.54 -11.26
C SER A 109 -14.91 -14.16 -10.85
N ASN A 110 -15.18 -12.91 -10.44
CA ASN A 110 -16.52 -12.54 -9.99
C ASN A 110 -16.82 -11.04 -10.07
N ALA A 111 -18.11 -10.74 -10.21
CA ALA A 111 -18.64 -9.38 -10.27
C ALA A 111 -18.90 -8.75 -8.89
N ARG A 112 -18.44 -9.36 -7.78
CA ARG A 112 -18.81 -8.94 -6.40
C ARG A 112 -18.51 -7.48 -6.13
N GLY A 113 -17.31 -7.06 -6.54
CA GLY A 113 -16.88 -5.67 -6.39
C GLY A 113 -17.79 -4.69 -7.14
N CYS A 114 -18.37 -5.10 -8.27
CA CYS A 114 -19.31 -4.28 -9.03
C CYS A 114 -20.61 -4.04 -8.25
N TYR A 115 -21.20 -5.08 -7.65
CA TYR A 115 -22.41 -4.95 -6.84
C TYR A 115 -22.17 -4.13 -5.56
N ASN A 116 -21.09 -4.43 -4.84
CA ASN A 116 -20.75 -3.72 -3.61
C ASN A 116 -20.49 -2.23 -3.86
N SER A 117 -19.78 -1.88 -4.93
CA SER A 117 -19.55 -0.47 -5.29
C SER A 117 -20.84 0.25 -5.68
N LYS A 118 -21.71 -0.39 -6.47
CA LYS A 118 -23.02 0.20 -6.83
C LYS A 118 -23.91 0.39 -5.59
N PHE A 119 -23.88 -0.55 -4.65
CA PHE A 119 -24.62 -0.46 -3.39
C PHE A 119 -24.13 0.73 -2.55
N ILE A 120 -22.82 0.85 -2.34
CA ILE A 120 -22.25 2.01 -1.63
C ILE A 120 -22.65 3.31 -2.31
N TYR A 121 -22.59 3.37 -3.64
CA TYR A 121 -23.01 4.56 -4.39
C TYR A 121 -24.47 4.92 -4.14
N ALA A 122 -25.38 3.95 -4.19
CA ALA A 122 -26.80 4.16 -3.90
C ALA A 122 -27.01 4.73 -2.48
N LEU A 123 -26.30 4.22 -1.47
CA LEU A 123 -26.34 4.79 -0.11
C LEU A 123 -25.83 6.23 -0.06
N THR A 124 -24.77 6.55 -0.80
CA THR A 124 -24.22 7.93 -0.83
C THR A 124 -25.13 8.93 -1.55
N LYS A 125 -25.96 8.45 -2.48
CA LYS A 125 -26.97 9.25 -3.18
C LYS A 125 -28.20 9.48 -2.33
N PHE A 126 -28.54 8.50 -1.50
CA PHE A 126 -29.68 8.55 -0.61
C PHE A 126 -29.58 9.66 0.46
N ASP A 127 -28.45 9.76 1.18
CA ASP A 127 -28.22 10.83 2.15
C ASP A 127 -26.81 11.42 1.99
N SER A 128 -26.74 12.73 1.72
CA SER A 128 -25.48 13.45 1.46
C SER A 128 -24.48 13.36 2.62
N ARG A 129 -24.95 13.14 3.86
CA ARG A 129 -24.07 13.00 5.02
C ARG A 129 -23.24 11.73 4.95
N ILE A 130 -23.77 10.66 4.35
CA ILE A 130 -23.07 9.39 4.19
C ILE A 130 -21.85 9.57 3.28
N HIS A 131 -22.03 10.24 2.15
CA HIS A 131 -20.94 10.54 1.22
C HIS A 131 -19.83 11.34 1.91
N LYS A 132 -20.20 12.43 2.59
CA LYS A 132 -19.24 13.31 3.29
C LYS A 132 -18.49 12.56 4.40
N LEU A 133 -19.19 11.77 5.21
CA LEU A 133 -18.57 10.93 6.24
C LEU A 133 -17.63 9.88 5.62
N ALA A 134 -18.04 9.20 4.55
CA ALA A 134 -17.24 8.20 3.87
C ALA A 134 -15.92 8.77 3.34
N ILE A 135 -15.95 9.96 2.72
CA ILE A 135 -14.75 10.66 2.24
C ILE A 135 -13.85 11.09 3.41
N ILE A 136 -14.41 11.73 4.43
CA ILE A 136 -13.67 12.19 5.62
C ILE A 136 -12.98 11.01 6.32
N ILE A 137 -13.73 9.93 6.55
CA ILE A 137 -13.23 8.74 7.25
C ILE A 137 -12.21 7.99 6.39
N LYS A 138 -12.41 7.88 5.06
CA LYS A 138 -11.41 7.30 4.15
C LYS A 138 -10.09 8.07 4.21
N PHE A 139 -10.15 9.40 4.17
CA PHE A 139 -8.96 10.24 4.24
C PHE A 139 -8.27 10.13 5.61
N TRP A 140 -9.04 10.21 6.70
CA TRP A 140 -8.54 9.99 8.06
C TRP A 140 -7.86 8.62 8.22
N ALA A 141 -8.45 7.55 7.68
CA ALA A 141 -7.88 6.21 7.77
C ALA A 141 -6.54 6.10 7.03
N LYS A 142 -6.36 6.84 5.92
CA LYS A 142 -5.07 6.98 5.21
C LYS A 142 -4.04 7.69 6.09
N CYS A 143 -4.41 8.81 6.70
CA CYS A 143 -3.53 9.57 7.59
C CYS A 143 -3.17 8.81 8.88
N SER A 144 -4.09 7.98 9.38
CA SER A 144 -3.96 7.26 10.66
C SER A 144 -3.33 5.88 10.53
N PHE A 145 -2.58 5.64 9.46
CA PHE A 145 -1.82 4.41 9.19
C PHE A 145 -2.68 3.13 9.11
N LEU A 146 -3.97 3.23 8.81
CA LEU A 146 -4.87 2.07 8.70
C LEU A 146 -4.87 1.49 7.29
N LEU A 147 -4.90 2.35 6.27
CA LEU A 147 -4.87 1.95 4.86
C LEU A 147 -3.42 1.75 4.39
N THR A 148 -2.83 0.60 4.74
CA THR A 148 -1.43 0.26 4.41
C THR A 148 -1.30 -0.54 3.11
N ASN A 149 -0.11 -0.52 2.51
CA ASN A 149 0.20 -1.27 1.29
C ASN A 149 0.05 -2.80 1.45
N HIS A 150 0.15 -3.31 2.68
CA HIS A 150 -0.07 -4.72 2.99
C HIS A 150 -1.56 -5.10 3.08
N ARG A 151 -2.48 -4.14 2.88
CA ARG A 151 -3.95 -4.30 2.87
C ARG A 151 -4.50 -5.04 4.11
N GLN A 152 -3.83 -4.92 5.26
CA GLN A 152 -4.28 -5.41 6.57
C GLN A 152 -5.61 -4.76 6.99
N MET A 153 -5.94 -3.60 6.41
CA MET A 153 -7.27 -3.02 6.40
C MET A 153 -7.45 -2.26 5.09
N ASN A 154 -8.63 -2.35 4.47
CA ASN A 154 -8.93 -1.67 3.22
C ASN A 154 -10.10 -0.69 3.39
N THR A 155 -10.29 0.19 2.41
CA THR A 155 -11.38 1.18 2.43
C THR A 155 -12.75 0.50 2.59
N TYR A 156 -12.96 -0.64 1.94
CA TYR A 156 -14.24 -1.36 2.01
C TYR A 156 -14.60 -1.76 3.45
N CYS A 157 -13.64 -2.26 4.24
CA CYS A 157 -13.84 -2.59 5.66
C CYS A 157 -14.34 -1.38 6.46
N ILE A 158 -13.66 -0.24 6.31
CA ILE A 158 -14.00 1.00 7.02
C ILE A 158 -15.38 1.53 6.59
N ILE A 159 -15.76 1.38 5.32
CA ILE A 159 -17.08 1.77 4.83
C ILE A 159 -18.17 0.83 5.37
N MET A 160 -17.93 -0.48 5.47
CA MET A 160 -18.90 -1.40 6.10
C MET A 160 -19.12 -1.05 7.58
N MET A 161 -18.05 -0.69 8.30
CA MET A 161 -18.15 -0.17 9.66
C MET A 161 -18.98 1.12 9.73
N LEU A 162 -18.74 2.08 8.83
CA LEU A 162 -19.54 3.31 8.77
C LEU A 162 -21.02 3.00 8.55
N ILE A 163 -21.35 2.16 7.56
CA ILE A 163 -22.74 1.79 7.26
C ILE A 163 -23.40 1.17 8.49
N PHE A 164 -22.75 0.18 9.12
CA PHE A 164 -23.28 -0.46 10.33
C PHE A 164 -23.49 0.54 11.47
N TYR A 165 -22.50 1.42 11.73
CA TYR A 165 -22.65 2.46 12.74
C TYR A 165 -23.87 3.35 12.48
N LEU A 166 -24.12 3.75 11.23
CA LEU A 166 -25.25 4.59 10.86
C LEU A 166 -26.62 3.87 10.94
N GLN A 167 -26.64 2.55 10.74
CA GLN A 167 -27.83 1.70 10.93
C GLN A 167 -28.16 1.50 12.41
N THR A 168 -27.13 1.33 13.26
CA THR A 168 -27.30 1.04 14.69
C THR A 168 -27.61 2.28 15.57
N LYS A 169 -27.77 3.45 14.97
CA LYS A 169 -28.20 4.65 15.67
C LYS A 169 -29.61 4.49 16.23
N LYS A 170 -29.89 5.14 17.37
CA LYS A 170 -31.25 5.17 17.96
C LYS A 170 -32.30 5.64 16.94
N LEU A 171 -31.94 6.64 16.14
CA LEU A 171 -32.65 7.02 14.91
C LEU A 171 -31.73 6.66 13.73
N PRO A 172 -31.97 5.52 13.04
CA PRO A 172 -31.12 5.08 11.94
C PRO A 172 -31.07 6.10 10.80
N LEU A 173 -29.88 6.31 10.24
CA LEU A 173 -29.74 7.02 8.97
C LEU A 173 -30.04 6.11 7.78
N LEU A 174 -29.81 4.81 7.94
CA LEU A 174 -29.90 3.82 6.88
C LEU A 174 -30.73 2.63 7.34
N PRO A 175 -31.55 2.02 6.46
CA PRO A 175 -32.12 0.71 6.72
C PRO A 175 -31.06 -0.39 6.65
N SER A 176 -31.35 -1.56 7.22
CA SER A 176 -30.51 -2.75 7.05
C SER A 176 -30.56 -3.25 5.60
N VAL A 177 -29.54 -3.99 5.13
CA VAL A 177 -29.62 -4.59 3.78
C VAL A 177 -30.72 -5.65 3.74
N GLN A 178 -30.96 -6.35 4.85
CA GLN A 178 -32.08 -7.29 4.97
C GLN A 178 -33.43 -6.60 4.73
N ASP A 179 -33.62 -5.38 5.27
CA ASP A 179 -34.83 -4.59 5.02
C ASP A 179 -34.92 -4.12 3.57
N LEU A 180 -33.80 -3.65 2.99
CA LEU A 180 -33.74 -3.25 1.58
C LEU A 180 -34.07 -4.40 0.62
N GLN A 181 -33.90 -5.65 1.06
CA GLN A 181 -34.21 -6.83 0.27
C GLN A 181 -35.67 -7.29 0.36
N LYS A 182 -36.48 -6.71 1.24
CA LYS A 182 -37.90 -7.06 1.38
C LYS A 182 -38.69 -6.52 0.20
N GLY A 183 -39.53 -7.37 -0.39
CA GLY A 183 -40.48 -6.96 -1.42
C GLY A 183 -39.86 -6.59 -2.78
N ILE A 184 -38.58 -6.91 -3.02
CA ILE A 184 -37.92 -6.70 -4.31
C ILE A 184 -37.54 -8.02 -4.99
N PRO A 185 -37.43 -8.06 -6.33
CA PRO A 185 -36.90 -9.22 -7.04
C PRO A 185 -35.50 -9.60 -6.55
N ARG A 186 -35.28 -10.90 -6.34
CA ARG A 186 -33.95 -11.40 -5.97
C ARG A 186 -32.99 -11.31 -7.15
N VAL A 187 -31.76 -10.92 -6.87
CA VAL A 187 -30.64 -11.04 -7.79
C VAL A 187 -29.74 -12.13 -7.21
N ASN A 188 -29.84 -13.36 -7.72
CA ASN A 188 -29.14 -14.50 -7.12
C ASN A 188 -27.66 -14.53 -7.51
N TYR A 189 -26.81 -14.82 -6.52
CA TYR A 189 -25.41 -15.15 -6.71
C TYR A 189 -25.03 -16.27 -5.74
N GLY A 190 -25.00 -17.51 -6.24
CA GLY A 190 -25.04 -18.69 -5.38
C GLY A 190 -26.26 -18.65 -4.44
N PRO A 191 -26.10 -18.84 -3.12
CA PRO A 191 -27.20 -18.77 -2.17
C PRO A 191 -27.56 -17.32 -1.78
N TRP A 192 -26.76 -16.34 -2.20
CA TRP A 192 -26.85 -14.95 -1.79
C TRP A 192 -27.82 -14.15 -2.66
N ASN A 193 -28.47 -13.16 -2.05
CA ASN A 193 -29.25 -12.15 -2.75
C ASN A 193 -28.42 -10.88 -2.85
N LEU A 194 -28.16 -10.39 -4.06
CA LEU A 194 -27.48 -9.14 -4.33
C LEU A 194 -28.47 -7.98 -4.60
N GLY A 195 -29.77 -8.27 -4.58
CA GLY A 195 -30.82 -7.29 -4.86
C GLY A 195 -30.91 -6.21 -3.79
N TYR A 196 -31.18 -4.99 -4.22
CA TYR A 196 -31.58 -3.84 -3.41
C TYR A 196 -32.32 -2.85 -4.36
N PRO A 197 -33.17 -1.94 -3.86
CA PRO A 197 -33.92 -1.03 -4.72
C PRO A 197 -32.97 -0.07 -5.45
N ARG A 198 -33.31 0.30 -6.68
CA ARG A 198 -32.52 1.28 -7.48
C ARG A 198 -32.43 2.64 -6.78
N GLU A 199 -33.52 3.04 -6.15
CA GLU A 199 -33.63 4.25 -5.32
C GLU A 199 -34.10 3.86 -3.93
N ILE A 200 -33.37 4.31 -2.91
CA ILE A 200 -33.67 3.98 -1.52
C ILE A 200 -34.70 4.99 -1.00
N ASN A 201 -35.94 4.54 -0.84
CA ASN A 201 -37.03 5.34 -0.30
C ASN A 201 -37.19 5.06 1.20
N PHE A 202 -36.28 5.63 2.00
CA PHE A 202 -36.30 5.54 3.46
C PHE A 202 -36.35 6.96 4.06
N GLN A 203 -37.22 7.21 5.03
CA GLN A 203 -37.26 8.50 5.71
C GLN A 203 -36.49 8.45 7.03
N SER A 204 -35.26 8.95 7.02
CA SER A 204 -34.52 9.08 8.28
C SER A 204 -35.02 10.26 9.11
N MET A 205 -35.38 9.96 10.36
CA MET A 205 -35.70 10.97 11.38
C MET A 205 -34.43 11.52 12.06
N ASN A 206 -33.25 11.03 11.70
CA ASN A 206 -32.00 11.49 12.27
C ASN A 206 -31.63 12.89 11.76
N ARG A 207 -31.42 13.82 12.68
CA ARG A 207 -31.02 15.22 12.43
C ARG A 207 -29.62 15.55 12.96
N GLU A 208 -28.83 14.55 13.38
CA GLU A 208 -27.47 14.78 13.84
C GLU A 208 -26.61 15.37 12.70
N SER A 209 -25.76 16.32 13.07
CA SER A 209 -24.83 16.98 12.16
C SER A 209 -23.67 16.06 11.78
N LEU A 210 -22.96 16.38 10.70
CA LEU A 210 -21.76 15.65 10.29
C LEU A 210 -20.72 15.55 11.40
N ARG A 211 -20.51 16.64 12.16
CA ARG A 211 -19.60 16.66 13.30
C ARG A 211 -20.01 15.62 14.34
N LEU A 212 -21.27 15.66 14.78
CA LEU A 212 -21.77 14.75 15.81
C LEU A 212 -21.67 13.30 15.36
N LEU A 213 -22.06 13.02 14.11
CA LEU A 213 -21.97 11.69 13.53
C LEU A 213 -20.52 11.19 13.46
N LEU A 214 -19.58 12.03 13.05
CA LEU A 214 -18.15 11.71 12.97
C LEU A 214 -17.53 11.47 14.35
N THR A 215 -17.76 12.37 15.30
CA THR A 215 -17.25 12.23 16.67
C THR A 215 -17.79 10.98 17.35
N ALA A 216 -19.08 10.70 17.19
CA ALA A 216 -19.71 9.51 17.75
C ALA A 216 -19.32 8.23 17.01
N PHE A 217 -18.99 8.27 15.70
CA PHE A 217 -18.39 7.14 14.98
C PHE A 217 -17.03 6.76 15.60
N PHE A 218 -16.17 7.74 15.85
CA PHE A 218 -14.88 7.48 16.49
C PHE A 218 -15.04 6.93 17.91
N LYS A 219 -15.96 7.51 18.70
CA LYS A 219 -16.30 7.00 20.03
C LYS A 219 -16.79 5.55 19.98
N TYR A 220 -17.74 5.27 19.09
CA TYR A 220 -18.39 3.96 18.97
C TYR A 220 -17.36 2.86 18.77
N TYR A 221 -16.43 3.07 17.86
CA TYR A 221 -15.39 2.08 17.54
C TYR A 221 -14.15 2.14 18.44
N ALA A 222 -13.91 3.25 19.16
CA ALA A 222 -12.90 3.27 20.21
C ALA A 222 -13.26 2.34 21.39
N THR A 223 -14.55 2.12 21.63
CA THR A 223 -15.08 1.31 22.76
C THR A 223 -15.86 0.08 22.31
N PHE A 224 -15.76 -0.33 21.04
CA PHE A 224 -16.52 -1.46 20.52
C PHE A 224 -15.91 -2.79 20.99
N GLU A 225 -16.74 -3.72 21.47
CA GLU A 225 -16.31 -5.08 21.88
C GLU A 225 -16.20 -5.97 20.62
N TYR A 226 -15.08 -5.85 19.89
CA TYR A 226 -14.84 -6.49 18.57
C TYR A 226 -14.83 -8.02 18.58
N ASP A 227 -14.48 -8.60 19.71
CA ASP A 227 -14.48 -10.04 19.99
C ASP A 227 -15.91 -10.57 20.19
N LYS A 228 -16.79 -9.76 20.79
CA LYS A 228 -18.15 -10.16 21.15
C LYS A 228 -19.18 -9.88 20.06
N TYR A 229 -19.13 -8.72 19.42
CA TYR A 229 -20.17 -8.28 18.49
C TYR A 229 -19.78 -8.47 17.02
N LEU A 230 -20.79 -8.84 16.22
CA LEU A 230 -20.70 -8.86 14.78
C LEU A 230 -21.05 -7.49 14.20
N ILE A 231 -20.19 -6.97 13.33
CA ILE A 231 -20.46 -5.76 12.52
C ILE A 231 -21.11 -6.24 11.22
N SER A 232 -22.45 -6.21 11.16
CA SER A 232 -23.19 -6.69 9.99
C SER A 232 -24.09 -5.60 9.42
N PRO A 233 -23.70 -4.99 8.29
CA PRO A 233 -24.59 -4.12 7.53
C PRO A 233 -25.86 -4.81 7.02
N TYR A 234 -25.81 -6.14 6.91
CA TYR A 234 -26.96 -6.96 6.54
C TYR A 234 -28.03 -6.98 7.62
N VAL A 235 -27.62 -7.25 8.86
CA VAL A 235 -28.51 -7.30 10.03
C VAL A 235 -28.89 -5.88 10.50
N GLY A 236 -27.97 -4.91 10.42
CA GLY A 236 -28.23 -3.50 10.72
C GLY A 236 -28.50 -3.18 12.20
N ARG A 237 -28.34 -4.14 13.10
CA ARG A 237 -28.44 -3.97 14.56
C ARG A 237 -27.33 -4.73 15.27
N ARG A 238 -27.09 -4.40 16.55
CA ARG A 238 -26.11 -5.11 17.38
C ARG A 238 -26.58 -6.55 17.61
N VAL A 239 -25.71 -7.48 17.24
CA VAL A 239 -25.82 -8.92 17.50
C VAL A 239 -24.46 -9.45 17.91
N THR A 240 -24.46 -10.43 18.80
CA THR A 240 -23.25 -11.11 19.24
C THR A 240 -22.85 -12.21 18.26
N VAL A 241 -21.56 -12.53 18.25
CA VAL A 241 -21.02 -13.67 17.50
C VAL A 241 -21.62 -14.98 18.01
N ASP A 242 -21.90 -15.08 19.32
CA ASP A 242 -22.52 -16.27 19.90
C ASP A 242 -23.98 -16.45 19.48
N GLU A 243 -24.78 -15.38 19.41
CA GLU A 243 -26.13 -15.45 18.83
C GLU A 243 -26.10 -15.91 17.37
N MET A 244 -25.11 -15.45 16.59
CA MET A 244 -24.94 -15.90 15.21
C MET A 244 -24.63 -17.40 15.15
N LYS A 245 -23.66 -17.88 15.96
CA LYS A 245 -23.25 -19.30 16.02
C LYS A 245 -24.38 -20.21 16.51
N GLN A 246 -25.20 -19.74 17.45
CA GLN A 246 -26.36 -20.45 17.97
C GLN A 246 -27.58 -20.38 17.03
N GLN A 247 -27.43 -19.77 15.85
CA GLN A 247 -28.49 -19.57 14.85
C GLN A 247 -29.71 -18.79 15.35
N LYS A 248 -29.51 -17.88 16.32
CA LYS A 248 -30.59 -17.10 16.97
C LYS A 248 -30.91 -15.79 16.26
N VAL A 249 -30.13 -15.38 15.25
CA VAL A 249 -30.33 -14.10 14.54
C VAL A 249 -31.32 -14.30 13.39
N ARG A 250 -32.58 -13.87 13.57
CA ARG A 250 -33.67 -14.06 12.59
C ARG A 250 -33.34 -13.51 11.20
N GLU A 251 -32.63 -12.40 11.10
CA GLU A 251 -32.26 -11.78 9.84
C GLU A 251 -31.33 -12.70 9.02
N LEU A 252 -30.47 -13.48 9.69
CA LEU A 252 -29.47 -14.37 9.08
C LEU A 252 -30.02 -15.74 8.66
N GLN A 253 -31.34 -15.95 8.63
CA GLN A 253 -31.94 -17.18 8.12
C GLN A 253 -31.43 -17.59 6.71
N PRO A 254 -31.21 -16.67 5.75
CA PRO A 254 -30.59 -17.04 4.47
C PRO A 254 -29.18 -17.60 4.60
N TYR A 255 -28.38 -17.10 5.55
CA TYR A 255 -27.04 -17.64 5.84
C TYR A 255 -27.12 -19.05 6.43
N TYR A 256 -27.99 -19.27 7.43
CA TYR A 256 -28.14 -20.58 8.07
C TYR A 256 -28.61 -21.65 7.08
N ARG A 257 -29.52 -21.30 6.16
CA ARG A 257 -29.94 -22.21 5.08
C ARG A 257 -28.81 -22.54 4.12
N ALA A 258 -27.97 -21.56 3.77
CA ALA A 258 -26.80 -21.81 2.93
C ALA A 258 -25.81 -22.77 3.61
N GLU A 259 -25.56 -22.58 4.91
CA GLU A 259 -24.70 -23.47 5.70
C GLU A 259 -25.26 -24.91 5.74
N GLN A 260 -26.57 -25.08 5.92
CA GLN A 260 -27.24 -26.40 5.84
C GLN A 260 -27.13 -27.05 4.46
N GLN A 261 -27.08 -26.24 3.40
CA GLN A 261 -26.84 -26.67 2.01
C GLN A 261 -25.35 -26.89 1.70
N GLN A 262 -24.50 -27.02 2.72
CA GLN A 262 -23.05 -27.28 2.60
C GLN A 262 -22.25 -26.16 1.90
N PHE A 263 -22.80 -24.93 1.83
CA PHE A 263 -21.97 -23.79 1.45
C PHE A 263 -20.94 -23.47 2.55
N PRO A 264 -19.78 -22.89 2.20
CA PRO A 264 -18.74 -22.60 3.19
C PRO A 264 -19.26 -21.73 4.34
N PRO A 265 -18.92 -22.05 5.60
CA PRO A 265 -19.38 -21.31 6.77
C PRO A 265 -18.76 -19.91 6.81
N PHE A 266 -19.28 -19.06 7.68
CA PHE A 266 -18.73 -17.74 7.94
C PHE A 266 -17.29 -17.85 8.43
N ASN A 267 -16.38 -17.13 7.76
CA ASN A 267 -14.98 -17.08 8.15
C ASN A 267 -14.77 -16.17 9.38
N TYR A 268 -14.91 -16.73 10.58
CA TYR A 268 -14.64 -15.99 11.82
C TYR A 268 -13.17 -15.55 11.86
N GLY A 269 -12.95 -14.24 11.98
CA GLY A 269 -11.62 -13.65 12.08
C GLY A 269 -11.04 -13.79 13.49
N THR A 270 -9.74 -13.57 13.64
CA THR A 270 -9.09 -13.65 14.96
C THR A 270 -9.33 -12.43 15.84
N LEU A 271 -9.56 -11.25 15.23
CA LEU A 271 -9.59 -9.97 15.96
C LEU A 271 -10.89 -9.18 15.75
N MET A 272 -11.56 -9.36 14.61
CA MET A 272 -12.81 -8.67 14.30
C MET A 272 -13.67 -9.42 13.27
N HIS A 273 -14.97 -9.14 13.32
CA HIS A 273 -15.99 -9.81 12.52
C HIS A 273 -16.85 -8.76 11.79
N ILE A 274 -16.49 -8.45 10.55
CA ILE A 274 -17.24 -7.53 9.70
C ILE A 274 -17.87 -8.34 8.57
N GLN A 275 -19.18 -8.59 8.63
CA GLN A 275 -19.89 -9.37 7.62
C GLN A 275 -20.11 -8.55 6.35
N ASP A 276 -19.88 -9.15 5.18
CA ASP A 276 -20.26 -8.55 3.91
C ASP A 276 -21.79 -8.42 3.81
N PRO A 277 -22.33 -7.30 3.29
CA PRO A 277 -23.77 -7.05 3.20
C PRO A 277 -24.53 -8.03 2.31
N PHE A 278 -23.87 -8.73 1.39
CA PHE A 278 -24.54 -9.64 0.46
C PHE A 278 -24.06 -11.08 0.62
N GLU A 279 -22.76 -11.30 0.69
CA GLU A 279 -22.21 -12.64 0.90
C GLU A 279 -22.04 -12.94 2.39
N LEU A 280 -23.09 -13.48 2.99
CA LEU A 280 -23.21 -13.53 4.44
C LEU A 280 -22.22 -14.48 5.12
N ASN A 281 -21.54 -15.35 4.37
CA ASN A 281 -20.43 -16.15 4.88
C ASN A 281 -19.06 -15.43 4.85
N MET A 282 -19.03 -14.15 4.49
CA MET A 282 -17.80 -13.40 4.33
C MET A 282 -17.50 -12.41 5.43
N ASN A 283 -16.36 -12.61 6.08
CA ASN A 283 -15.76 -11.62 6.96
C ASN A 283 -14.77 -10.75 6.20
N VAL A 284 -15.18 -9.52 5.87
CA VAL A 284 -14.30 -8.55 5.20
C VAL A 284 -13.21 -8.04 6.14
N GLY A 285 -13.46 -8.08 7.45
CA GLY A 285 -12.49 -7.71 8.49
C GLY A 285 -11.41 -8.77 8.75
N GLY A 286 -11.53 -9.98 8.18
CA GLY A 286 -10.58 -11.08 8.38
C GLY A 286 -9.16 -10.80 7.87
N VAL A 287 -8.98 -9.74 7.07
CA VAL A 287 -7.67 -9.26 6.63
C VAL A 287 -6.82 -8.68 7.77
N LEU A 288 -7.45 -8.23 8.86
CA LEU A 288 -6.77 -7.73 10.04
C LEU A 288 -6.49 -8.89 11.00
N ASN A 289 -5.34 -9.51 10.86
CA ASN A 289 -4.93 -10.67 11.65
C ASN A 289 -3.70 -10.42 12.54
N SER A 290 -3.10 -9.24 12.42
CA SER A 290 -1.94 -8.84 13.20
C SER A 290 -2.35 -8.07 14.46
N ALA A 291 -2.00 -8.60 15.64
CA ALA A 291 -2.24 -7.94 16.92
C ALA A 291 -1.68 -6.50 16.94
N GLN A 292 -0.49 -6.28 16.38
CA GLN A 292 0.10 -4.94 16.31
C GLN A 292 -0.74 -3.96 15.46
N HIS A 293 -1.26 -4.42 14.33
CA HIS A 293 -2.12 -3.58 13.48
C HIS A 293 -3.48 -3.34 14.14
N PHE A 294 -4.00 -4.31 14.90
CA PHE A 294 -5.23 -4.12 15.66
C PHE A 294 -5.05 -3.14 16.82
N GLU A 295 -3.91 -3.15 17.51
CA GLU A 295 -3.57 -2.10 18.48
C GLU A 295 -3.44 -0.72 17.83
N GLN A 296 -2.80 -0.63 16.65
CA GLN A 296 -2.79 0.61 15.86
C GLN A 296 -4.22 1.07 15.53
N PHE A 297 -5.08 0.14 15.11
CA PHE A 297 -6.47 0.43 14.77
C PHE A 297 -7.25 0.99 15.97
N LYS A 298 -7.19 0.34 17.14
CA LYS A 298 -7.83 0.84 18.37
C LYS A 298 -7.28 2.21 18.77
N LEU A 299 -5.95 2.39 18.72
CA LEU A 299 -5.29 3.65 19.04
C LEU A 299 -5.75 4.77 18.12
N SER A 300 -5.86 4.52 16.81
CA SER A 300 -6.31 5.51 15.83
C SER A 300 -7.73 6.00 16.13
N PHE A 301 -8.68 5.09 16.39
CA PHE A 301 -10.06 5.44 16.76
C PHE A 301 -10.12 6.25 18.06
N LYS A 302 -9.40 5.80 19.10
CA LYS A 302 -9.32 6.51 20.39
C LYS A 302 -8.75 7.92 20.22
N THR A 303 -7.65 8.06 19.49
CA THR A 303 -6.99 9.35 19.25
C THR A 303 -7.91 10.30 18.49
N ALA A 304 -8.59 9.83 17.45
CA ALA A 304 -9.52 10.65 16.68
C ALA A 304 -10.71 11.12 17.52
N HIS A 305 -11.21 10.27 18.43
CA HIS A 305 -12.25 10.66 19.37
C HIS A 305 -11.76 11.73 20.36
N GLU A 306 -10.57 11.54 20.94
CA GLU A 306 -9.94 12.51 21.86
C GLU A 306 -9.79 13.89 21.19
N VAL A 307 -9.29 13.93 19.95
CA VAL A 307 -9.15 15.16 19.16
C VAL A 307 -10.49 15.85 18.92
N CYS A 308 -11.53 15.07 18.57
CA CYS A 308 -12.88 15.63 18.41
C CYS A 308 -13.41 16.25 19.72
N CYS A 309 -13.13 15.63 20.86
CA CYS A 309 -13.56 16.13 22.17
C CYS A 309 -12.80 17.40 22.57
N SER A 310 -11.49 17.48 22.29
CA SER A 310 -10.67 18.66 22.61
C SER A 310 -10.94 19.86 21.70
N THR A 311 -11.63 19.67 20.57
CA THR A 311 -11.92 20.70 19.56
C THR A 311 -13.40 21.02 19.43
N THR A 312 -14.21 20.71 20.45
CA THR A 312 -15.66 20.89 20.43
C THR A 312 -16.11 22.33 20.15
N ALA A 313 -15.38 23.33 20.68
CA ALA A 313 -15.64 24.75 20.47
C ALA A 313 -15.12 25.31 19.13
N GLU A 314 -14.26 24.57 18.43
CA GLU A 314 -13.60 25.04 17.20
C GLU A 314 -14.49 24.87 15.97
N PRO A 315 -14.29 25.63 14.87
CA PRO A 315 -14.97 25.41 13.59
C PRO A 315 -14.71 24.01 13.01
N PHE A 316 -15.66 23.47 12.23
CA PHE A 316 -15.56 22.06 11.79
C PHE A 316 -14.37 21.79 10.86
N ALA A 317 -13.98 22.78 10.05
CA ALA A 317 -12.77 22.68 9.24
C ALA A 317 -11.52 22.41 10.08
N LYS A 318 -11.35 23.12 11.21
CA LYS A 318 -10.22 22.94 12.12
C LYS A 318 -10.26 21.57 12.82
N VAL A 319 -11.45 21.09 13.20
CA VAL A 319 -11.60 19.71 13.72
C VAL A 319 -11.11 18.69 12.71
N LEU A 320 -11.49 18.82 11.43
CA LEU A 320 -11.06 17.91 10.37
C LEU A 320 -9.54 17.94 10.17
N GLU A 321 -8.96 19.14 10.09
CA GLU A 321 -7.51 19.31 10.00
C GLU A 321 -6.77 18.60 11.14
N GLU A 322 -7.23 18.80 12.37
CA GLU A 322 -6.62 18.15 13.54
C GLU A 322 -6.79 16.63 13.53
N VAL A 323 -7.98 16.13 13.16
CA VAL A 323 -8.22 14.68 13.03
C VAL A 323 -7.29 14.04 11.99
N PHE A 324 -6.92 14.77 10.94
CA PHE A 324 -6.02 14.28 9.90
C PHE A 324 -4.53 14.40 10.27
N THR A 325 -4.16 15.36 11.12
CA THR A 325 -2.75 15.68 11.42
C THR A 325 -2.30 15.13 12.77
N LYS A 326 -3.14 15.19 13.83
CA LYS A 326 -2.83 14.71 15.18
C LYS A 326 -3.02 13.20 15.31
N THR A 327 -2.38 12.44 14.42
CA THR A 327 -2.40 10.97 14.43
C THR A 327 -1.26 10.40 15.26
N LYS A 328 -1.48 9.24 15.87
CA LYS A 328 -0.48 8.53 16.69
C LYS A 328 -0.14 7.19 16.04
N ARG A 329 1.14 6.82 16.10
CA ARG A 329 1.60 5.49 15.68
C ARG A 329 1.81 4.60 16.88
N TYR A 330 1.25 3.40 16.85
CA TYR A 330 1.40 2.43 17.92
C TYR A 330 2.86 1.97 17.99
N SER A 331 3.49 2.24 19.13
CA SER A 331 4.79 1.68 19.51
C SER A 331 4.57 0.60 20.57
N LYS A 332 5.15 -0.59 20.36
CA LYS A 332 5.14 -1.62 21.40
C LYS A 332 5.81 -1.06 22.67
N PRO A 333 5.26 -1.30 23.86
CA PRO A 333 5.98 -1.01 25.09
C PRO A 333 7.34 -1.74 25.07
N PRO A 334 8.42 -1.15 25.59
CA PRO A 334 9.69 -1.85 25.72
C PRO A 334 9.48 -3.11 26.56
N LYS A 335 9.94 -4.26 26.06
CA LYS A 335 9.98 -5.49 26.85
C LYS A 335 10.97 -5.29 28.00
N ASN A 336 10.48 -4.95 29.19
CA ASN A 336 11.24 -5.03 30.45
C ASN A 336 10.28 -5.27 31.62
N VAL A 337 10.07 -6.55 31.94
CA VAL A 337 10.01 -7.00 33.33
C VAL A 337 10.89 -8.26 33.37
N PRO A 338 12.07 -8.23 34.00
CA PRO A 338 12.85 -9.44 34.25
C PRO A 338 12.10 -10.31 35.24
N ARG A 339 11.88 -11.58 34.92
CA ARG A 339 11.57 -12.60 35.93
C ARG A 339 12.80 -12.76 36.85
N PRO A 340 12.62 -13.04 38.16
CA PRO A 340 13.74 -13.15 39.09
C PRO A 340 14.69 -14.28 38.68
N LYS A 341 15.99 -13.97 38.70
CA LYS A 341 17.08 -14.93 38.49
C LYS A 341 17.27 -15.76 39.77
N ASN A 342 17.14 -17.07 39.67
CA ASN A 342 17.88 -17.96 40.58
C ASN A 342 19.26 -18.19 39.97
N GLY A 343 20.28 -17.94 40.79
CA GLY A 343 21.66 -17.75 40.38
C GLY A 343 22.40 -19.04 40.03
N THR A 344 23.52 -18.87 39.33
CA THR A 344 24.84 -19.25 39.86
C THR A 344 25.95 -18.55 39.07
N THR A 345 26.85 -17.98 39.87
CA THR A 345 28.23 -17.50 39.70
C THR A 345 29.07 -17.90 38.47
N ASN A 346 29.79 -16.92 37.91
CA ASN A 346 31.28 -16.82 37.78
C ASN A 346 31.61 -15.72 36.74
N ALA A 347 32.25 -14.61 37.11
CA ALA A 347 33.67 -14.36 37.43
C ALA A 347 34.35 -13.66 36.23
N ALA A 348 35.13 -12.63 36.56
CA ALA A 348 35.70 -11.62 35.68
C ALA A 348 36.80 -12.13 34.72
N GLY A 349 37.13 -11.33 33.71
CA GLY A 349 38.44 -11.43 33.04
C GLY A 349 38.47 -11.08 31.56
N GLU A 350 39.00 -9.89 31.28
CA GLU A 350 39.99 -9.61 30.24
C GLU A 350 39.63 -9.55 28.73
N THR A 351 39.98 -8.38 28.20
CA THR A 351 40.38 -8.08 26.83
C THR A 351 41.43 -9.05 26.30
N ALA A 352 41.15 -9.71 25.17
CA ALA A 352 42.17 -10.26 24.29
C ALA A 352 41.69 -10.25 22.84
N SER A 353 42.56 -9.79 21.97
CA SER A 353 42.44 -9.70 20.52
C SER A 353 42.74 -11.04 19.81
N LEU A 354 41.91 -11.34 18.80
CA LEU A 354 42.16 -12.12 17.55
C LEU A 354 42.47 -13.63 17.67
N PRO A 355 41.94 -14.51 16.78
CA PRO A 355 42.41 -14.58 15.39
C PRO A 355 41.34 -14.86 14.31
N ALA A 356 41.75 -14.67 13.06
CA ALA A 356 41.06 -15.10 11.85
C ALA A 356 41.15 -16.62 11.64
N ALA A 357 40.03 -17.26 11.28
CA ALA A 357 39.92 -18.31 10.27
C ALA A 357 38.47 -18.83 10.14
N GLU A 358 38.15 -19.26 8.91
CA GLU A 358 36.94 -19.97 8.44
C GLU A 358 35.73 -19.13 7.99
N GLU A 359 35.86 -18.61 6.77
CA GLU A 359 34.75 -18.14 5.94
C GLU A 359 34.19 -19.28 5.09
N ASN A 360 33.00 -19.75 5.44
CA ASN A 360 32.10 -20.43 4.50
C ASN A 360 30.63 -20.12 4.87
N GLY A 361 29.92 -19.48 3.94
CA GLY A 361 28.45 -19.43 3.94
C GLY A 361 27.73 -18.33 4.76
N LYS A 362 28.25 -17.10 4.82
CA LYS A 362 27.51 -15.98 5.47
C LYS A 362 26.36 -15.49 4.55
N PRO A 363 25.11 -15.36 5.03
CA PRO A 363 24.01 -14.84 4.23
C PRO A 363 24.24 -13.36 3.87
N TRP A 364 23.82 -12.97 2.67
CA TRP A 364 23.91 -11.59 2.17
C TRP A 364 22.51 -11.03 1.98
N ARG A 365 22.37 -9.74 2.30
CA ARG A 365 21.18 -8.96 2.02
C ARG A 365 21.37 -8.18 0.73
N ILE A 366 20.47 -8.41 -0.22
CA ILE A 366 20.52 -7.81 -1.55
C ILE A 366 19.43 -6.74 -1.65
N CYS A 367 19.84 -5.48 -1.85
CA CYS A 367 18.92 -4.40 -2.20
C CYS A 367 18.97 -4.18 -3.71
N ARG A 368 17.94 -4.69 -4.41
CA ARG A 368 17.85 -4.68 -5.86
C ARG A 368 16.97 -3.55 -6.38
N LEU A 369 17.49 -2.71 -7.28
CA LEU A 369 16.81 -1.59 -7.91
C LEU A 369 16.70 -1.85 -9.41
N LEU A 370 15.49 -2.18 -9.88
CA LEU A 370 15.19 -2.31 -11.31
C LEU A 370 14.99 -0.92 -11.95
N PRO A 371 15.28 -0.77 -13.26
CA PRO A 371 14.87 0.41 -14.00
C PRO A 371 13.36 0.60 -13.95
N ILE A 372 12.90 1.84 -13.74
CA ILE A 372 11.48 2.20 -13.83
C ILE A 372 11.28 3.24 -14.92
N GLU A 373 10.13 3.21 -15.58
CA GLU A 373 9.86 4.04 -16.77
C GLU A 373 10.06 5.52 -16.52
N TYR A 374 9.66 6.04 -15.35
CA TYR A 374 9.88 7.45 -15.04
C TYR A 374 11.36 7.83 -15.01
N GLU A 375 12.22 6.99 -14.43
CA GLU A 375 13.66 7.25 -14.39
C GLU A 375 14.28 7.15 -15.78
N LEU A 376 13.90 6.13 -16.56
CA LEU A 376 14.33 5.97 -17.96
C LEU A 376 13.85 7.14 -18.84
N PHE A 377 12.63 7.65 -18.60
CA PHE A 377 12.10 8.83 -19.27
C PHE A 377 12.95 10.07 -18.95
N MET A 378 13.29 10.30 -17.68
CA MET A 378 14.15 11.42 -17.28
C MET A 378 15.53 11.31 -17.93
N VAL A 379 16.14 10.11 -17.92
CA VAL A 379 17.42 9.84 -18.60
C VAL A 379 17.34 10.11 -20.09
N ARG A 380 16.23 9.72 -20.74
CA ARG A 380 15.98 10.05 -22.15
C ARG A 380 15.91 11.57 -22.40
N GLN A 381 15.22 12.31 -21.54
CA GLN A 381 15.18 13.78 -21.65
C GLN A 381 16.60 14.37 -21.51
N ILE A 382 17.39 13.87 -20.57
CA ILE A 382 18.78 14.32 -20.39
C ILE A 382 19.62 14.04 -21.64
N LEU A 383 19.49 12.84 -22.24
CA LEU A 383 20.18 12.51 -23.50
C LEU A 383 19.73 13.44 -24.64
N LEU A 384 18.43 13.70 -24.77
CA LEU A 384 17.91 14.59 -25.81
C LEU A 384 18.45 16.01 -25.67
N VAL A 385 18.60 16.50 -24.45
CA VAL A 385 19.17 17.84 -24.19
C VAL A 385 20.67 17.88 -24.48
N ARG A 386 21.40 16.80 -24.18
CA ARG A 386 22.85 16.69 -24.40
C ARG A 386 23.24 16.40 -25.84
N ASN A 387 22.32 15.90 -26.66
CA ASN A 387 22.63 15.50 -28.03
C ASN A 387 22.66 16.73 -28.95
N THR A 388 23.82 16.99 -29.55
CA THR A 388 24.04 18.07 -30.52
C THR A 388 23.56 17.69 -31.92
N ASP A 389 23.45 16.38 -32.21
CA ASP A 389 22.91 15.86 -33.46
C ASP A 389 21.43 15.48 -33.28
N LYS A 390 20.54 16.22 -33.93
CA LYS A 390 19.09 16.02 -33.84
C LYS A 390 18.61 14.75 -34.52
N ASP A 391 19.43 14.15 -35.39
CA ASP A 391 19.07 12.98 -36.20
C ASP A 391 19.57 11.67 -35.59
N ALA A 392 20.43 11.73 -34.56
CA ALA A 392 20.92 10.54 -33.86
C ALA A 392 19.82 9.89 -32.99
N ILE A 393 19.45 8.66 -33.34
CA ILE A 393 18.42 7.88 -32.65
C ILE A 393 18.93 7.42 -31.28
N ILE A 394 18.33 7.93 -30.20
CA ILE A 394 18.58 7.44 -28.83
C ILE A 394 17.90 6.08 -28.64
N THR A 395 18.72 5.04 -28.52
CA THR A 395 18.25 3.66 -28.33
C THR A 395 17.87 3.38 -26.87
N GLU A 396 17.00 2.40 -26.65
CA GLU A 396 16.62 1.93 -25.30
C GLU A 396 17.84 1.44 -24.51
N ARG A 397 18.81 0.81 -25.18
CA ARG A 397 20.04 0.32 -24.55
C ARG A 397 20.91 1.47 -24.03
N GLN A 398 21.09 2.52 -24.83
CA GLN A 398 21.82 3.73 -24.39
C GLN A 398 21.15 4.40 -23.18
N ILE A 399 19.81 4.44 -23.14
CA ILE A 399 19.08 4.98 -21.98
C ILE A 399 19.33 4.11 -20.73
N LYS A 400 19.24 2.78 -20.84
CA LYS A 400 19.46 1.87 -19.71
C LYS A 400 20.91 1.87 -19.22
N ASP A 401 21.86 1.97 -20.14
CA ASP A 401 23.28 2.06 -19.80
C ASP A 401 23.56 3.38 -19.07
N MET A 402 23.12 4.53 -19.61
CA MET A 402 23.28 5.81 -18.90
C MET A 402 22.53 5.84 -17.57
N TRP A 403 21.34 5.25 -17.49
CA TRP A 403 20.60 5.14 -16.23
C TRP A 403 21.40 4.38 -15.18
N ALA A 404 21.98 3.24 -15.56
CA ALA A 404 22.74 2.39 -14.64
C ALA A 404 23.99 3.12 -14.15
N ASP A 405 24.73 3.76 -15.05
CA ASP A 405 25.96 4.49 -14.72
C ASP A 405 25.66 5.64 -13.75
N CYS A 406 24.62 6.43 -14.03
CA CYS A 406 24.20 7.52 -13.16
C CYS A 406 23.75 7.03 -11.78
N LEU A 407 23.05 5.89 -11.71
CA LEU A 407 22.55 5.38 -10.44
C LEU A 407 23.65 4.91 -9.50
N LEU A 408 24.74 4.34 -10.02
CA LEU A 408 25.89 3.97 -9.20
C LEU A 408 26.45 5.20 -8.49
N ASP A 409 26.68 6.29 -9.24
CA ASP A 409 27.16 7.56 -8.71
C ASP A 409 26.15 8.20 -7.75
N PHE A 410 24.87 8.20 -8.11
CA PHE A 410 23.83 8.79 -7.26
C PHE A 410 23.72 8.05 -5.93
N ILE A 411 23.79 6.71 -5.92
CA ILE A 411 23.70 5.95 -4.68
C ILE A 411 24.86 6.30 -3.75
N GLU A 412 26.09 6.38 -4.25
CA GLU A 412 27.24 6.81 -3.45
C GLU A 412 27.10 8.24 -2.93
N ASP A 413 26.65 9.17 -3.78
CA ASP A 413 26.44 10.56 -3.39
C ASP A 413 25.30 10.71 -2.37
N ILE A 414 24.23 9.94 -2.53
CA ILE A 414 23.12 9.89 -1.59
C ILE A 414 23.58 9.31 -0.24
N LEU A 415 24.35 8.22 -0.24
CA LEU A 415 24.91 7.63 0.98
C LEU A 415 25.82 8.63 1.71
N SER A 416 26.68 9.33 0.98
CA SER A 416 27.66 10.25 1.55
C SER A 416 27.07 11.62 1.93
N LYS A 417 26.27 12.26 1.07
CA LYS A 417 25.78 13.63 1.27
C LYS A 417 24.40 13.70 1.93
N ILE A 418 23.48 12.82 1.54
CA ILE A 418 22.12 12.82 2.11
C ILE A 418 22.08 12.03 3.42
N TYR A 419 22.71 10.85 3.46
CA TYR A 419 22.75 10.03 4.67
C TYR A 419 23.94 10.31 5.60
N LEU A 420 24.92 11.12 5.16
CA LEU A 420 26.12 11.48 5.92
C LEU A 420 26.90 10.27 6.43
N LEU A 421 26.99 9.25 5.60
CA LEU A 421 27.82 8.07 5.84
C LEU A 421 29.23 8.31 5.29
N LYS A 422 30.23 7.78 6.01
CA LYS A 422 31.58 7.68 5.44
C LYS A 422 31.56 6.50 4.47
N VAL A 423 31.84 6.78 3.20
CA VAL A 423 31.92 5.81 2.12
C VAL A 423 33.40 5.71 1.73
N GLU A 424 34.10 4.71 2.25
CA GLU A 424 35.54 4.55 2.06
C GLU A 424 35.83 3.40 1.08
N PRO A 425 36.38 3.65 -0.11
CA PRO A 425 36.70 2.59 -1.05
C PRO A 425 37.68 1.57 -0.46
N LEU A 426 37.41 0.28 -0.65
CA LEU A 426 38.32 -0.79 -0.24
C LEU A 426 39.31 -1.10 -1.38
N LYS A 427 40.61 -1.07 -1.08
CA LYS A 427 41.66 -1.48 -2.03
C LYS A 427 41.72 -3.00 -2.07
N GLU A 428 41.63 -3.58 -3.27
CA GLU A 428 41.74 -5.03 -3.51
C GLU A 428 40.78 -5.90 -2.67
N PRO A 429 39.45 -5.69 -2.78
CA PRO A 429 38.48 -6.43 -2.00
C PRO A 429 38.32 -7.86 -2.53
N ASP A 430 38.31 -8.85 -1.62
CA ASP A 430 37.93 -10.23 -1.97
C ASP A 430 36.56 -10.26 -2.63
N ARG A 431 36.38 -11.03 -3.69
CA ARG A 431 35.07 -11.11 -4.37
C ARG A 431 34.03 -11.73 -3.45
N CYS A 432 32.93 -11.01 -3.25
CA CYS A 432 31.82 -11.50 -2.44
C CYS A 432 31.10 -12.67 -3.11
N SER A 433 30.82 -13.73 -2.34
CA SER A 433 30.14 -14.95 -2.83
C SER A 433 28.70 -14.72 -3.30
N SER A 434 28.05 -13.63 -2.88
CA SER A 434 26.71 -13.27 -3.37
C SER A 434 26.72 -12.52 -4.69
N VAL A 435 27.87 -12.04 -5.17
CA VAL A 435 27.96 -11.35 -6.45
C VAL A 435 27.96 -12.39 -7.58
N PRO A 436 27.00 -12.35 -8.53
CA PRO A 436 26.94 -13.32 -9.62
C PRO A 436 28.26 -13.42 -10.39
N PRO A 437 28.73 -14.63 -10.77
CA PRO A 437 29.97 -14.80 -11.54
C PRO A 437 30.05 -13.98 -12.83
N SER A 438 28.89 -13.65 -13.42
CA SER A 438 28.76 -12.85 -14.64
C SER A 438 29.20 -11.39 -14.51
N VAL A 439 29.27 -10.84 -13.29
CA VAL A 439 29.75 -9.46 -13.06
C VAL A 439 31.27 -9.47 -12.96
N LYS A 440 31.98 -8.61 -13.68
CA LYS A 440 33.45 -8.58 -13.56
C LYS A 440 33.86 -7.87 -12.28
N GLN A 441 35.01 -8.23 -11.72
CA GLN A 441 35.51 -7.63 -10.47
C GLN A 441 35.71 -6.11 -10.61
N GLU A 442 36.16 -5.65 -11.77
CA GLU A 442 36.36 -4.23 -12.12
C GLU A 442 35.06 -3.41 -12.13
N ASP A 443 33.90 -4.05 -12.32
CA ASP A 443 32.58 -3.40 -12.37
C ASP A 443 31.93 -3.29 -10.98
N ILE A 444 32.58 -3.81 -9.93
CA ILE A 444 32.05 -3.83 -8.56
C ILE A 444 32.66 -2.69 -7.76
N ARG A 445 31.82 -1.73 -7.36
CA ARG A 445 32.22 -0.67 -6.45
C ARG A 445 32.09 -1.17 -5.02
N THR A 446 33.23 -1.44 -4.39
CA THR A 446 33.29 -1.99 -3.03
C THR A 446 33.80 -0.95 -2.06
N PHE A 447 33.04 -0.69 -1.00
CA PHE A 447 33.37 0.31 0.00
C PHE A 447 33.03 -0.15 1.41
N GLN A 448 33.80 0.34 2.37
CA GLN A 448 33.48 0.32 3.79
C GLN A 448 32.50 1.48 4.07
N LEU A 449 31.29 1.12 4.51
CA LEU A 449 30.26 2.06 4.87
C LEU A 449 30.23 2.22 6.39
N VAL A 450 30.54 3.41 6.88
CA VAL A 450 30.54 3.74 8.31
C VAL A 450 29.48 4.79 8.61
N SER A 451 28.58 4.46 9.53
CA SER A 451 27.64 5.39 10.12
C SER A 451 28.03 5.64 11.56
N GLU A 452 28.01 6.90 11.97
CA GLU A 452 28.13 7.31 13.37
C GLU A 452 26.75 7.70 13.94
N ARG A 453 25.91 8.31 13.10
CA ARG A 453 24.62 8.88 13.46
C ARG A 453 23.62 8.78 12.32
N GLN A 454 22.34 8.85 12.68
CA GLN A 454 21.25 8.84 11.71
C GLN A 454 20.75 10.25 11.39
N VAL A 455 20.29 10.47 10.15
CA VAL A 455 19.80 11.76 9.68
C VAL A 455 18.36 11.75 9.15
N ILE A 456 17.76 10.57 8.95
CA ILE A 456 16.45 10.43 8.27
C ILE A 456 15.32 9.99 9.20
N PHE A 457 15.59 9.46 10.40
CA PHE A 457 14.52 9.03 11.30
C PHE A 457 13.61 10.21 11.66
N LYS A 458 12.29 10.02 11.52
CA LYS A 458 11.25 11.08 11.68
C LYS A 458 11.44 12.29 10.75
N ARG A 459 12.12 12.15 9.61
CA ARG A 459 12.11 13.18 8.56
C ARG A 459 10.78 13.11 7.79
N SER A 460 10.26 14.27 7.40
CA SER A 460 9.29 14.36 6.31
C SER A 460 9.88 13.74 5.03
N ARG A 461 9.02 13.40 4.07
CA ARG A 461 9.48 12.86 2.77
C ARG A 461 10.43 13.87 2.11
N LEU A 462 11.59 13.39 1.64
CA LEU A 462 12.57 14.21 0.93
C LEU A 462 11.94 14.82 -0.32
N GLN A 463 12.13 16.12 -0.51
CA GLN A 463 11.68 16.85 -1.70
C GLN A 463 12.88 17.49 -2.38
N ILE A 464 13.27 16.90 -3.50
CA ILE A 464 14.39 17.38 -4.33
C ILE A 464 13.84 17.53 -5.75
N SER A 465 13.77 18.77 -6.23
CA SER A 465 13.31 19.11 -7.57
C SER A 465 14.31 19.95 -8.36
N ASN A 466 15.24 20.61 -7.68
CA ASN A 466 16.30 21.44 -8.25
C ASN A 466 17.55 21.38 -7.33
N GLU A 467 18.64 22.02 -7.74
CA GLU A 467 19.91 22.01 -7.00
C GLU A 467 19.83 22.71 -5.65
N GLU A 468 19.09 23.81 -5.56
CA GLU A 468 18.87 24.54 -4.30
C GLU A 468 18.17 23.66 -3.25
N GLU A 469 17.12 22.93 -3.66
CA GLU A 469 16.42 21.97 -2.80
C GLU A 469 17.34 20.80 -2.40
N LEU A 470 18.22 20.34 -3.29
CA LEU A 470 19.21 19.32 -2.96
C LEU A 470 20.17 19.81 -1.87
N GLU A 471 20.73 21.01 -2.02
CA GLU A 471 21.62 21.62 -1.03
C GLU A 471 20.91 21.90 0.30
N ASN A 472 19.65 22.33 0.26
CA ASN A 472 18.83 22.49 1.45
C ASN A 472 18.62 21.15 2.17
N GLU A 473 18.32 20.06 1.45
CA GLU A 473 18.19 18.74 2.05
C GLU A 473 19.53 18.23 2.62
N ILE A 474 20.67 18.55 2.01
CA ILE A 474 22.00 18.28 2.58
C ILE A 474 22.22 19.08 3.87
N ALA A 475 21.87 20.36 3.90
CA ALA A 475 21.97 21.21 5.09
C ALA A 475 21.09 20.68 6.24
N ILE A 476 19.85 20.26 5.93
CA ILE A 476 18.95 19.61 6.89
C ILE A 476 19.56 18.30 7.42
N SER A 477 20.21 17.50 6.55
CA SER A 477 20.93 16.31 6.98
C SER A 477 22.05 16.63 7.96
N LYS A 478 22.85 17.68 7.70
CA LYS A 478 23.94 18.12 8.60
C LYS A 478 23.40 18.60 9.95
N ALA A 479 22.35 19.42 9.96
CA ALA A 479 21.70 19.87 11.19
C ALA A 479 21.15 18.69 12.01
N ARG A 480 20.53 17.72 11.34
CA ARG A 480 20.00 16.52 11.98
C ARG A 480 21.09 15.60 12.51
N TRP A 481 22.21 15.47 11.80
CA TRP A 481 23.34 14.67 12.26
C TRP A 481 23.87 15.15 13.61
N GLN A 482 23.93 16.47 13.82
CA GLN A 482 24.33 17.06 15.10
C GLN A 482 23.30 16.78 16.22
N ALA A 483 22.00 16.82 15.91
CA ALA A 483 20.92 16.70 16.89
C ALA A 483 20.47 15.26 17.20
N ASN A 484 20.67 14.31 16.29
CA ASN A 484 20.10 12.97 16.38
C ASN A 484 20.95 11.99 17.19
N ARG A 485 20.27 10.96 17.73
CA ARG A 485 20.91 9.86 18.45
C ARG A 485 21.89 9.07 17.54
N PRO A 486 22.95 8.48 18.12
CA PRO A 486 23.86 7.61 17.38
C PRO A 486 23.16 6.43 16.72
N LEU A 487 23.62 6.08 15.52
CA LEU A 487 23.22 4.89 14.79
C LEU A 487 24.50 4.30 14.20
N VAL A 488 25.32 3.72 15.08
CA VAL A 488 26.69 3.35 14.72
C VAL A 488 26.72 1.98 14.04
N PHE A 489 27.27 1.92 12.84
CA PHE A 489 27.62 0.66 12.19
C PHE A 489 28.82 0.86 11.27
N SER A 490 29.53 -0.23 11.01
CA SER A 490 30.60 -0.30 10.02
C SER A 490 30.39 -1.61 9.26
N CYS A 491 30.21 -1.55 7.94
CA CYS A 491 30.05 -2.74 7.11
C CYS A 491 30.62 -2.54 5.72
N ARG A 492 31.16 -3.62 5.15
CA ARG A 492 31.44 -3.70 3.72
C ARG A 492 30.15 -3.72 2.92
N VAL A 493 30.17 -3.04 1.78
CA VAL A 493 29.07 -3.00 0.81
C VAL A 493 29.63 -3.10 -0.60
N ASP A 494 28.98 -3.92 -1.42
CA ASP A 494 29.32 -4.09 -2.83
C ASP A 494 28.15 -3.54 -3.69
N LEU A 495 28.44 -2.64 -4.61
CA LEU A 495 27.48 -1.96 -5.49
C LEU A 495 27.85 -2.18 -6.96
N PHE A 496 26.93 -2.74 -7.75
CA PHE A 496 27.20 -3.07 -9.15
C PHE A 496 25.92 -3.17 -9.99
N LYS A 497 26.12 -3.18 -11.32
CA LYS A 497 25.08 -3.46 -12.32
C LYS A 497 25.04 -4.94 -12.66
N THR A 498 23.84 -5.49 -12.76
CA THR A 498 23.57 -6.88 -13.17
C THR A 498 23.33 -7.00 -14.67
N SER A 499 23.42 -8.21 -15.20
CA SER A 499 23.23 -8.48 -16.63
C SER A 499 21.80 -8.20 -17.15
N ASP A 500 20.80 -8.16 -16.26
CA ASP A 500 19.41 -7.79 -16.57
C ASP A 500 19.09 -6.33 -16.22
N ASP A 501 20.12 -5.47 -16.24
CA ASP A 501 20.03 -4.01 -16.07
C ASP A 501 19.54 -3.53 -14.69
N ALA A 502 19.57 -4.38 -13.65
CA ALA A 502 19.31 -3.95 -12.27
C ALA A 502 20.58 -3.43 -11.60
N ILE A 503 20.44 -2.48 -10.66
CA ILE A 503 21.50 -2.08 -9.73
C ILE A 503 21.30 -2.82 -8.41
N GLU A 504 22.34 -3.49 -7.92
CA GLU A 504 22.30 -4.22 -6.66
C GLU A 504 23.31 -3.68 -5.64
N LEU A 505 22.85 -3.55 -4.40
CA LEU A 505 23.65 -3.19 -3.24
C LEU A 505 23.65 -4.37 -2.26
N HIS A 506 24.79 -5.03 -2.13
CA HIS A 506 24.97 -6.25 -1.34
C HIS A 506 25.59 -5.92 0.01
N ILE A 507 24.92 -6.34 1.08
CA ILE A 507 25.27 -6.01 2.46
C ILE A 507 25.31 -7.31 3.28
N PRO A 508 26.34 -7.59 4.08
CA PRO A 508 26.39 -8.80 4.91
C PRO A 508 25.20 -8.91 5.89
N ASP A 509 24.50 -10.05 5.92
CA ASP A 509 23.30 -10.28 6.74
C ASP A 509 23.64 -10.89 8.12
N GLN A 510 24.63 -10.31 8.80
CA GLN A 510 25.14 -10.83 10.09
C GLN A 510 24.56 -10.12 11.33
N GLN A 511 23.51 -9.32 11.21
CA GLN A 511 23.09 -8.45 12.31
C GLN A 511 21.82 -8.89 13.04
N ARG A 512 21.82 -8.67 14.36
CA ARG A 512 20.67 -8.83 15.26
C ARG A 512 19.43 -8.17 14.64
N LYS A 513 18.23 -8.72 14.89
CA LYS A 513 16.94 -8.22 14.33
C LYS A 513 16.69 -6.71 14.52
N ASN A 514 17.41 -6.03 15.43
CA ASN A 514 17.36 -4.59 15.68
C ASN A 514 18.73 -3.89 15.54
N GLY A 515 19.67 -4.44 14.75
CA GLY A 515 20.99 -3.86 14.52
C GLY A 515 20.94 -2.52 13.78
N ALA A 516 21.91 -1.65 14.05
CA ALA A 516 21.96 -0.29 13.49
C ALA A 516 21.95 -0.28 11.95
N LEU A 517 22.70 -1.19 11.31
CA LEU A 517 22.73 -1.36 9.85
C LEU A 517 21.37 -1.77 9.29
N ARG A 518 20.69 -2.71 9.95
CA ARG A 518 19.36 -3.16 9.53
C ARG A 518 18.33 -2.04 9.62
N VAL A 519 18.35 -1.27 10.72
CA VAL A 519 17.48 -0.10 10.90
C VAL A 519 17.74 0.93 9.81
N PHE A 520 19.01 1.21 9.50
CA PHE A 520 19.38 2.09 8.40
C PHE A 520 18.81 1.61 7.06
N VAL A 521 19.06 0.35 6.68
CA VAL A 521 18.61 -0.19 5.38
C VAL A 521 17.09 -0.20 5.27
N GLU A 522 16.38 -0.76 6.25
CA GLU A 522 14.92 -0.97 6.18
C GLU A 522 14.11 0.30 6.41
N THR A 523 14.57 1.18 7.30
CA THR A 523 13.76 2.32 7.77
C THR A 523 14.20 3.64 7.14
N CYS A 524 15.46 3.74 6.71
CA CYS A 524 15.99 4.95 6.10
C CYS A 524 16.17 4.74 4.58
N PHE A 525 17.13 3.92 4.19
CA PHE A 525 17.57 3.78 2.80
C PHE A 525 16.45 3.33 1.85
N LEU A 526 15.87 2.14 2.07
CA LEU A 526 14.87 1.57 1.15
C LEU A 526 13.57 2.38 1.08
N THR A 527 13.24 3.15 2.12
CA THR A 527 12.01 3.95 2.15
C THR A 527 12.09 5.22 1.30
N GLN A 528 13.30 5.77 1.09
CA GLN A 528 13.48 7.06 0.44
C GLN A 528 14.36 7.02 -0.81
N ILE A 529 15.14 5.95 -1.04
CA ILE A 529 16.15 5.92 -2.12
C ILE A 529 15.59 6.27 -3.50
N ARG A 530 14.37 5.81 -3.84
CA ARG A 530 13.71 6.16 -5.11
C ARG A 530 13.31 7.63 -5.21
N ASN A 531 12.95 8.27 -4.09
CA ASN A 531 12.67 9.71 -4.08
C ASN A 531 13.96 10.51 -4.30
N CYS A 532 15.07 10.08 -3.68
CA CYS A 532 16.38 10.68 -3.89
C CYS A 532 16.84 10.55 -5.34
N ILE A 533 16.81 9.33 -5.91
CA ILE A 533 17.19 9.08 -7.31
C ILE A 533 16.39 9.97 -8.26
N LYS A 534 15.07 10.07 -8.06
CA LYS A 534 14.20 10.96 -8.83
C LYS A 534 14.65 12.43 -8.73
N GLY A 535 15.02 12.88 -7.53
CA GLY A 535 15.52 14.23 -7.32
C GLY A 535 16.84 14.49 -8.06
N TYR A 536 17.79 13.58 -7.93
CA TYR A 536 19.09 13.65 -8.61
C TYR A 536 18.95 13.68 -10.13
N LEU A 537 18.06 12.87 -10.71
CA LEU A 537 17.75 12.91 -12.14
C LEU A 537 17.16 14.26 -12.58
N LYS A 538 16.32 14.90 -11.77
CA LYS A 538 15.80 16.24 -12.07
C LYS A 538 16.90 17.30 -12.02
N VAL A 539 17.77 17.26 -11.00
CA VAL A 539 18.92 18.17 -10.90
C VAL A 539 19.84 18.01 -12.10
N MET A 540 20.13 16.76 -12.50
CA MET A 540 20.95 16.47 -13.67
C MET A 540 20.32 16.98 -14.97
N LEU A 541 19.00 16.88 -15.13
CA LEU A 541 18.28 17.44 -16.27
C LEU A 541 18.35 18.97 -16.30
N ALA A 542 18.07 19.63 -15.19
CA ALA A 542 18.14 21.10 -15.10
C ALA A 542 19.55 21.61 -15.47
N LYS A 543 20.61 20.98 -14.93
CA LYS A 543 21.99 21.31 -15.30
C LYS A 543 22.30 21.08 -16.78
N ALA A 544 21.75 20.02 -17.37
CA ALA A 544 21.93 19.77 -18.80
C ALA A 544 21.24 20.85 -19.64
N GLU A 545 20.03 21.28 -19.25
CA GLU A 545 19.28 22.34 -19.93
C GLU A 545 19.96 23.70 -19.82
N GLU A 546 20.52 24.03 -18.65
CA GLU A 546 21.29 25.27 -18.44
C GLU A 546 22.55 25.31 -19.31
N ARG A 547 23.31 24.22 -19.37
CA ARG A 547 24.48 24.11 -20.25
C ARG A 547 24.09 24.25 -21.72
N ALA A 548 23.05 23.55 -22.16
CA ALA A 548 22.56 23.65 -23.54
C ALA A 548 22.04 25.05 -23.90
N LYS A 549 21.55 25.83 -22.93
CA LYS A 549 21.19 27.25 -23.12
C LYS A 549 22.44 28.14 -23.22
N ALA A 550 23.44 27.89 -22.39
CA ALA A 550 24.71 28.61 -22.42
C ALA A 550 25.48 28.37 -23.73
N ASP A 551 25.43 27.16 -24.29
CA ASP A 551 26.08 26.84 -25.58
C ASP A 551 25.35 27.43 -26.80
N ARG A 552 24.11 27.93 -26.63
CA ARG A 552 23.29 28.53 -27.69
C ARG A 552 23.31 30.07 -27.70
N ASN A 553 23.76 30.69 -26.61
CA ASN A 553 23.92 32.13 -26.45
C ASN A 553 25.40 32.50 -26.61
#